data_AF-A0A2J7PY39-F1
#
_entry.id   AF-A0A2J7PY39-F1
#
_cell.length_a   1.000
_cell.length_b   1.000
_cell.length_c   1.000
_cell.angle_alpha   90.00
_cell.angle_beta   90.00
_cell.angle_gamma   90.00
#
_symmetry.space_group_name_H-M   'P 1'
#
loop_
_entity.id
_entity.type
_entity.pdbx_description
1 polymer ?
#
loop_
_entity_poly.entity_id
_entity_poly.type
_entity_poly.pdbx_seq_one_letter_code
_entity_poly.pdbx_strand_id
1 'polypeptide(L)'
;MVVPEDQDGKSDECSELSRDTSRPNLTVAPASSRKAGTADQKAETRKSAKVIVDMREFRSELPSLIHKRGIEIEPVTLQVGDYILTPEICVERKSVSDLIGSLNSGRLYNQALAMTRHYNKPMLLIEFDQNKPFTLQGTYYMSNDVTSSDVVAKLQLLTLHFPKLKLVWSPSPYATAQLFEELKHGREEPDPTDAAAIGMELSSEQLDSDMLEMWNTAVDDLVTKLPGVTTKNLRSLLTKGQSLDYLLSLSKDELVQIMNNSSEAQNLFDGLHKTYQDVQVLDVGYKAPEKGRGKSRGPFKRRKV
;
A
#
# COMPACT_ATOMS: atom_id res chain seq x y z
N MET A 1 21.77 -9.02 5.21
CA MET A 1 21.76 -7.56 5.43
C MET A 1 21.98 -7.38 6.91
N VAL A 2 23.14 -6.84 7.32
CA VAL A 2 23.49 -6.63 8.73
C VAL A 2 22.98 -5.25 9.10
N VAL A 3 22.01 -5.17 10.01
CA VAL A 3 21.54 -3.89 10.57
C VAL A 3 22.55 -3.47 11.63
N PRO A 4 23.14 -2.26 11.56
CA PRO A 4 24.05 -1.74 12.58
C PRO A 4 23.43 -1.77 13.99
N GLU A 5 24.22 -2.04 15.03
CA GLU A 5 23.74 -2.19 16.42
C GLU A 5 22.96 -0.96 16.93
N ASP A 6 23.28 0.24 16.42
CA ASP A 6 22.66 1.52 16.79
C ASP A 6 21.30 1.77 16.11
N GLN A 7 20.88 0.90 15.19
CA GLN A 7 19.59 0.98 14.48
C GLN A 7 18.53 0.00 15.02
N ASP A 8 18.90 -0.88 15.97
CA ASP A 8 18.02 -1.92 16.53
C ASP A 8 17.04 -1.39 17.61
N GLY A 9 17.10 -0.10 17.94
CA GLY A 9 16.19 0.55 18.91
C GLY A 9 16.35 0.10 20.37
N LYS A 10 17.38 -0.71 20.67
CA LYS A 10 17.69 -1.22 22.01
C LYS A 10 18.57 -0.28 22.83
N SER A 11 19.26 0.65 22.18
CA SER A 11 20.01 1.75 22.80
C SER A 11 19.29 3.07 22.55
N ASP A 12 19.28 3.95 23.56
CA ASP A 12 18.70 5.30 23.45
C ASP A 12 19.55 6.26 22.57
N GLU A 13 20.77 5.86 22.22
CA GLU A 13 21.72 6.66 21.46
C GLU A 13 21.82 6.16 20.00
N CYS A 14 20.98 6.69 19.12
CA CYS A 14 21.18 6.60 17.68
C CYS A 14 21.76 7.93 17.18
N SER A 15 23.05 7.94 16.86
CA SER A 15 23.78 9.16 16.44
C SER A 15 23.17 9.83 15.20
N GLU A 16 22.48 9.05 14.34
CA GLU A 16 21.78 9.52 13.14
C GLU A 16 20.49 10.32 13.43
N LEU A 17 19.96 10.27 14.66
CA LEU A 17 18.77 11.03 15.07
C LEU A 17 19.09 12.45 15.55
N SER A 18 20.36 12.87 15.51
CA SER A 18 20.77 14.18 16.00
C SER A 18 20.37 15.28 15.00
N ARG A 19 19.28 15.97 15.32
CA ARG A 19 18.92 17.22 14.67
C ARG A 19 19.99 18.25 15.00
N ASP A 20 20.65 18.82 13.99
CA ASP A 20 21.62 19.90 14.17
C ASP A 20 20.90 21.14 14.73
N THR A 21 20.93 21.28 16.05
CA THR A 21 20.30 22.39 16.80
C THR A 21 20.97 23.75 16.54
N SER A 22 22.10 23.78 15.82
CA SER A 22 22.77 25.02 15.44
C SER A 22 22.05 25.79 14.31
N ARG A 23 21.01 25.21 13.70
CA ARG A 23 20.19 25.85 12.66
C ARG A 23 18.73 25.99 13.11
N PRO A 24 18.39 26.99 13.94
CA PRO A 24 16.99 27.35 14.11
C PRO A 24 16.45 27.82 12.75
N ASN A 25 15.29 27.29 12.35
CA ASN A 25 14.51 27.89 11.28
C ASN A 25 14.27 29.36 11.63
N LEU A 26 14.73 30.28 10.78
CA LEU A 26 14.45 31.70 10.83
C LEU A 26 12.96 31.93 10.57
N THR A 27 12.13 31.74 11.59
CA THR A 27 10.80 32.33 11.65
C THR A 27 10.81 33.40 12.74
N VAL A 28 10.80 34.65 12.28
CA VAL A 28 10.68 35.91 13.03
C VAL A 28 11.94 36.37 13.79
N ALA A 29 12.88 36.98 13.06
CA ALA A 29 13.80 37.96 13.63
C ALA A 29 13.24 39.39 13.43
N PRO A 30 13.31 40.31 14.42
CA PRO A 30 12.83 41.67 14.25
C PRO A 30 13.70 42.41 13.23
N ALA A 31 13.05 43.13 12.32
CA ALA A 31 13.68 43.84 11.22
C ALA A 31 14.75 44.83 11.71
N SER A 32 16.02 44.47 11.56
CA SER A 32 17.15 45.39 11.71
C SER A 32 17.44 46.04 10.36
N SER A 33 17.00 47.29 10.20
CA SER A 33 17.31 48.09 9.01
C SER A 33 18.73 48.64 9.09
N ARG A 34 19.72 47.96 8.51
CA ARG A 34 21.04 48.55 8.21
C ARG A 34 21.80 47.76 7.13
N LYS A 35 21.67 48.27 5.89
CA LYS A 35 22.66 48.45 4.82
C LYS A 35 23.40 47.26 4.16
N ALA A 36 23.38 47.39 2.83
CA ALA A 36 24.45 47.17 1.85
C ALA A 36 24.63 45.75 1.31
N GLY A 37 24.36 45.62 0.01
CA GLY A 37 24.33 44.36 -0.72
C GLY A 37 25.69 43.76 -1.04
N THR A 38 25.66 42.48 -1.36
CA THR A 38 26.38 41.81 -2.45
C THR A 38 25.92 40.35 -2.52
N ALA A 39 25.94 39.82 -3.74
CA ALA A 39 25.75 38.43 -4.14
C ALA A 39 24.33 37.85 -4.03
N ASP A 40 23.67 37.81 -5.19
CA ASP A 40 22.71 36.79 -5.58
C ASP A 40 23.28 35.39 -5.32
N GLN A 41 23.09 34.88 -4.10
CA GLN A 41 22.96 33.45 -3.89
C GLN A 41 21.47 33.17 -3.96
N LYS A 42 21.02 32.60 -5.09
CA LYS A 42 19.80 31.79 -5.10
C LYS A 42 20.00 30.70 -4.05
N ALA A 43 19.63 31.00 -2.82
CA ALA A 43 19.33 30.00 -1.83
C ALA A 43 18.16 29.22 -2.42
N GLU A 44 18.45 28.07 -3.03
CA GLU A 44 17.45 27.02 -3.12
C GLU A 44 17.00 26.78 -1.68
N THR A 45 15.85 27.37 -1.33
CA THR A 45 15.08 26.92 -0.18
C THR A 45 14.78 25.45 -0.44
N ARG A 46 15.66 24.56 0.05
CA ARG A 46 15.35 23.15 0.20
C ARG A 46 14.07 23.12 1.00
N LYS A 47 12.95 22.81 0.33
CA LYS A 47 11.68 22.60 1.01
C LYS A 47 11.96 21.56 2.10
N SER A 48 11.63 21.90 3.35
CA SER A 48 11.67 20.93 4.44
C SER A 48 10.79 19.74 4.05
N ALA A 49 11.33 18.53 4.18
CA ALA A 49 10.54 17.33 3.97
C ALA A 49 9.39 17.32 5.00
N LYS A 50 8.14 17.14 4.56
CA LYS A 50 6.96 17.18 5.44
C LYS A 50 6.13 15.92 5.36
N VAL A 51 5.59 15.47 6.48
CA VAL A 51 4.66 14.33 6.56
C VAL A 51 3.38 14.80 7.22
N ILE A 52 2.25 14.49 6.60
CA ILE A 52 0.95 14.73 7.21
C ILE A 52 0.63 13.53 8.09
N VAL A 53 0.27 13.80 9.34
CA VAL A 53 0.02 12.77 10.36
C VAL A 53 -1.39 12.95 10.90
N ASP A 54 -2.14 11.86 10.95
CA ASP A 54 -3.46 11.87 11.56
C ASP A 54 -3.38 12.24 13.05
N MET A 55 -4.26 13.13 13.51
CA MET A 55 -4.31 13.57 14.90
C MET A 55 -4.38 12.43 15.93
N ARG A 56 -4.97 11.27 15.57
CA ARG A 56 -5.09 10.10 16.46
C ARG A 56 -3.76 9.37 16.64
N GLU A 57 -2.84 9.48 15.69
CA GLU A 57 -1.53 8.81 15.71
C GLU A 57 -0.52 9.43 16.67
N PHE A 58 -0.77 10.66 17.14
CA PHE A 58 0.05 11.34 18.16
C PHE A 58 0.03 10.65 19.53
N ARG A 59 -0.79 9.60 19.71
CA ARG A 59 -0.74 8.72 20.88
C ARG A 59 0.45 7.75 20.84
N SER A 60 1.11 7.62 19.70
CA SER A 60 2.26 6.75 19.50
C SER A 60 3.58 7.53 19.49
N GLU A 61 4.70 6.80 19.59
CA GLU A 61 6.04 7.40 19.60
C GLU A 61 6.55 7.79 18.21
N LEU A 62 5.97 7.23 17.15
CA LEU A 62 6.47 7.37 15.78
C LEU A 62 6.50 8.82 15.28
N PRO A 63 5.48 9.68 15.48
CA PRO A 63 5.56 11.10 15.12
C PRO A 63 6.76 11.80 15.77
N SER A 64 7.05 11.51 17.04
CA SER A 64 8.21 12.12 17.71
C SER A 64 9.54 11.72 17.05
N LEU A 65 9.66 10.47 16.60
CA LEU A 65 10.86 9.95 15.92
C LEU A 65 11.02 10.55 14.51
N ILE A 66 9.92 10.68 13.76
CA ILE A 66 9.91 11.33 12.43
C ILE A 66 10.43 12.77 12.58
N HIS A 67 9.96 13.51 13.59
CA HIS A 67 10.37 14.89 13.84
C HIS A 67 11.84 15.00 14.28
N LYS A 68 12.35 14.03 15.05
CA LYS A 68 13.77 13.95 15.43
C LYS A 68 14.68 13.76 14.21
N ARG A 69 14.23 13.00 13.20
CA ARG A 69 14.93 12.83 11.90
C ARG A 69 14.88 14.07 10.99
N GLY A 70 14.31 15.18 11.45
CA GLY A 70 14.29 16.45 10.71
C GLY A 70 13.18 16.56 9.66
N ILE A 71 12.21 15.64 9.66
CA ILE A 71 11.00 15.74 8.86
C ILE A 71 9.97 16.58 9.62
N GLU A 72 9.41 17.58 8.97
CA GLU A 72 8.35 18.43 9.50
C GLU A 72 7.02 17.66 9.57
N ILE A 73 6.27 17.86 10.64
CA ILE A 73 5.02 17.14 10.87
C ILE A 73 3.86 18.10 10.79
N GLU A 74 2.92 17.77 9.90
CA GLU A 74 1.67 18.49 9.70
C GLU A 74 0.52 17.71 10.33
N PRO A 75 0.04 18.09 11.52
CA PRO A 75 -1.07 17.42 12.18
C PRO A 75 -2.40 17.75 11.48
N VAL A 76 -3.09 16.74 10.94
CA VAL A 76 -4.38 16.89 10.25
C VAL A 76 -5.32 15.77 10.69
N THR A 77 -6.63 16.00 10.73
CA THR A 77 -7.60 14.92 10.94
C THR A 77 -7.92 14.27 9.58
N LEU A 78 -7.41 13.05 9.36
CA LEU A 78 -7.57 12.34 8.09
C LEU A 78 -8.77 11.39 8.15
N GLN A 79 -9.53 11.32 7.05
CA GLN A 79 -10.58 10.29 6.91
C GLN A 79 -9.99 8.95 6.47
N VAL A 80 -8.88 8.98 5.71
CA VAL A 80 -8.29 7.80 5.09
C VAL A 80 -6.78 7.75 5.35
N GLY A 81 -6.35 6.69 6.03
CA GLY A 81 -4.95 6.45 6.40
C GLY A 81 -4.47 7.24 7.61
N ASP A 82 -3.26 6.90 8.05
CA ASP A 82 -2.64 7.42 9.27
C ASP A 82 -1.52 8.43 8.97
N TYR A 83 -0.75 8.15 7.90
CA TYR A 83 0.35 9.01 7.45
C TYR A 83 0.29 9.20 5.94
N ILE A 84 0.49 10.44 5.48
CA ILE A 84 0.62 10.75 4.05
C ILE A 84 2.04 11.25 3.82
N LEU A 85 2.83 10.45 3.11
CA LEU A 85 4.25 10.71 2.88
C LEU A 85 4.47 11.61 1.66
N THR A 86 3.64 11.42 0.64
CA THR A 86 3.64 12.13 -0.65
C THR A 86 2.20 12.19 -1.16
N PRO A 87 1.86 13.03 -2.15
CA PRO A 87 0.51 13.05 -2.74
C PRO A 87 0.00 11.67 -3.20
N GLU A 88 0.90 10.75 -3.55
CA GLU A 88 0.54 9.41 -4.00
C GLU A 88 0.55 8.33 -2.91
N ILE A 89 1.25 8.58 -1.80
CA ILE A 89 1.60 7.56 -0.80
C ILE A 89 0.86 7.82 0.50
N CYS A 90 -0.05 6.91 0.80
CA CYS A 90 -0.77 6.81 2.05
C CYS A 90 -0.34 5.55 2.79
N VAL A 91 -0.12 5.68 4.10
CA VAL A 91 0.28 4.60 4.99
C VAL A 91 -0.78 4.44 6.07
N GLU A 92 -1.26 3.21 6.25
CA GLU A 92 -1.98 2.76 7.45
C GLU A 92 -0.99 2.00 8.32
N ARG A 93 -0.79 2.44 9.56
CA ARG A 93 0.12 1.82 10.51
C ARG A 93 -0.64 0.87 11.40
N LYS A 94 -0.10 -0.34 11.56
CA LYS A 94 -0.72 -1.37 12.41
C LYS A 94 0.31 -2.08 13.26
N SER A 95 0.09 -2.08 14.58
CA SER A 95 0.74 -3.03 15.47
C SER A 95 0.31 -4.46 15.10
N VAL A 96 1.14 -5.46 15.45
CA VAL A 96 0.79 -6.87 15.20
C VAL A 96 -0.53 -7.27 15.87
N SER A 97 -0.79 -6.81 17.10
CA SER A 97 -2.05 -7.08 17.81
C SER A 97 -3.25 -6.45 17.12
N ASP A 98 -3.12 -5.20 16.68
CA ASP A 98 -4.19 -4.50 15.97
C ASP A 98 -4.45 -5.13 14.60
N LEU A 99 -3.39 -5.60 13.91
CA LEU A 99 -3.50 -6.31 12.65
C LEU A 99 -4.41 -7.52 12.80
N ILE A 100 -4.13 -8.40 13.78
CA ILE A 100 -4.92 -9.60 14.06
C ILE A 100 -6.37 -9.22 14.38
N GLY A 101 -6.59 -8.23 15.26
CA GLY A 101 -7.94 -7.77 15.62
C GLY A 101 -8.72 -7.22 14.43
N SER A 102 -8.07 -6.47 13.55
CA SER A 102 -8.71 -5.88 12.36
C SER A 102 -8.96 -6.86 11.22
N LEU A 103 -8.12 -7.88 11.08
CA LEU A 103 -8.34 -8.98 10.14
C LEU A 103 -9.52 -9.85 10.59
N ASN A 104 -9.70 -10.03 11.91
CA ASN A 104 -10.79 -10.82 12.45
C ASN A 104 -12.14 -10.08 12.41
N SER A 105 -12.14 -8.77 12.65
CA SER A 105 -13.35 -7.94 12.56
C SER A 105 -13.71 -7.49 11.15
N GLY A 106 -12.83 -7.70 10.16
CA GLY A 106 -13.01 -7.19 8.80
C GLY A 106 -12.72 -5.70 8.62
N ARG A 107 -12.42 -4.96 9.71
CA ARG A 107 -12.10 -3.52 9.67
C ARG A 107 -10.97 -3.20 8.68
N LEU A 108 -9.94 -4.04 8.63
CA LEU A 108 -8.78 -3.81 7.74
C LEU A 108 -9.15 -3.81 6.27
N TYR A 109 -10.15 -4.62 5.88
CA TYR A 109 -10.62 -4.68 4.50
C TYR A 109 -11.18 -3.32 4.06
N ASN A 110 -12.02 -2.70 4.90
CA ASN A 110 -12.61 -1.40 4.61
C ASN A 110 -11.55 -0.29 4.58
N GLN A 111 -10.54 -0.37 5.46
CA GLN A 111 -9.40 0.56 5.45
C GLN A 111 -8.59 0.42 4.15
N ALA A 112 -8.28 -0.81 3.74
CA ALA A 112 -7.59 -1.09 2.48
C ALA A 112 -8.41 -0.61 1.26
N LEU A 113 -9.73 -0.80 1.27
CA LEU A 113 -10.63 -0.32 0.24
C LEU A 113 -10.59 1.21 0.13
N ALA A 114 -10.72 1.92 1.25
CA ALA A 114 -10.66 3.38 1.26
C ALA A 114 -9.30 3.89 0.77
N MET A 115 -8.19 3.34 1.26
CA MET A 115 -6.85 3.73 0.81
C MET A 115 -6.64 3.49 -0.69
N THR A 116 -7.03 2.32 -1.21
CA THR A 116 -6.85 1.96 -2.63
C THR A 116 -7.73 2.76 -3.58
N ARG A 117 -8.84 3.33 -3.08
CA ARG A 117 -9.70 4.24 -3.84
C ARG A 117 -9.06 5.61 -4.03
N HIS A 118 -8.44 6.16 -2.99
CA HIS A 118 -7.99 7.56 -3.00
C HIS A 118 -6.49 7.73 -3.29
N TYR A 119 -5.68 6.69 -3.08
CA TYR A 119 -4.23 6.79 -3.25
C TYR A 119 -3.69 5.80 -4.28
N ASN A 120 -2.71 6.25 -5.06
CA ASN A 120 -2.04 5.43 -6.07
C ASN A 120 -1.14 4.35 -5.45
N LYS A 121 -0.51 4.66 -4.32
CA LYS A 121 0.44 3.79 -3.62
C LYS A 121 0.03 3.61 -2.15
N PRO A 122 -1.07 2.91 -1.87
CA PRO A 122 -1.49 2.62 -0.52
C PRO A 122 -0.56 1.57 0.11
N MET A 123 -0.12 1.81 1.34
CA MET A 123 0.78 0.92 2.07
C MET A 123 0.19 0.55 3.43
N LEU A 124 0.16 -0.74 3.73
CA LEU A 124 -0.08 -1.24 5.08
C LEU A 124 1.27 -1.49 5.75
N LEU A 125 1.60 -0.67 6.72
CA LEU A 125 2.80 -0.79 7.55
C LEU A 125 2.48 -1.65 8.78
N ILE A 126 3.08 -2.83 8.85
CA ILE A 126 3.01 -3.74 10.00
C ILE A 126 4.25 -3.49 10.85
N GLU A 127 4.05 -2.88 12.01
CA GLU A 127 5.11 -2.52 12.95
C GLU A 127 5.18 -3.52 14.10
N PHE A 128 6.40 -3.99 14.38
CA PHE A 128 6.72 -4.91 15.47
C PHE A 128 7.25 -4.14 16.67
N ASP A 129 7.12 -4.77 17.83
CA ASP A 129 7.72 -4.29 19.07
C ASP A 129 9.19 -4.71 19.11
N GLN A 130 10.08 -3.74 19.35
CA GLN A 130 11.53 -3.94 19.47
C GLN A 130 11.92 -4.96 20.54
N ASN A 131 11.07 -5.15 21.55
CA ASN A 131 11.32 -6.09 22.65
C ASN A 131 10.86 -7.52 22.34
N LYS A 132 10.23 -7.74 21.18
CA LYS A 132 9.66 -9.03 20.77
C LYS A 132 10.36 -9.54 19.50
N PRO A 133 10.36 -10.86 19.27
CA PRO A 133 10.93 -11.40 18.04
C PRO A 133 10.19 -10.85 16.82
N PHE A 134 10.96 -10.56 15.76
CA PHE A 134 10.45 -10.13 14.46
C PHE A 134 9.87 -11.33 13.69
N THR A 135 8.81 -11.93 14.25
CA THR A 135 8.14 -13.10 13.68
C THR A 135 6.64 -12.95 13.89
N LEU A 136 5.89 -12.97 12.79
CA LEU A 136 4.42 -12.97 12.85
C LEU A 136 3.88 -14.27 13.48
N GLN A 137 4.62 -15.37 13.32
CA GLN A 137 4.30 -16.67 13.86
C GLN A 137 4.91 -16.81 15.26
N GLY A 138 4.09 -16.75 16.32
CA GLY A 138 4.56 -16.94 17.68
C GLY A 138 3.48 -16.70 18.74
N THR A 139 3.64 -17.36 19.89
CA THR A 139 2.72 -17.29 21.03
C THR A 139 2.60 -15.89 21.64
N TYR A 140 3.52 -14.98 21.32
CA TYR A 140 3.57 -13.62 21.88
C TYR A 140 2.44 -12.69 21.42
N TYR A 141 1.88 -12.94 20.24
CA TYR A 141 0.83 -12.10 19.64
C TYR A 141 -0.48 -12.84 19.42
N MET A 142 -0.50 -14.16 19.59
CA MET A 142 -1.63 -15.01 19.25
C MET A 142 -2.23 -15.60 20.51
N SER A 143 -3.54 -15.43 20.70
CA SER A 143 -4.31 -16.22 21.68
C SER A 143 -4.40 -17.67 21.22
N ASN A 144 -4.63 -18.61 22.15
CA ASN A 144 -4.72 -20.04 21.86
C ASN A 144 -5.80 -20.39 20.80
N ASP A 145 -6.77 -19.51 20.57
CA ASP A 145 -7.90 -19.73 19.67
C ASP A 145 -7.64 -19.32 18.21
N VAL A 146 -6.58 -18.54 17.93
CA VAL A 146 -6.28 -18.09 16.56
C VAL A 146 -5.00 -18.76 16.08
N THR A 147 -5.13 -19.57 15.03
CA THR A 147 -3.94 -20.21 14.43
C THR A 147 -3.18 -19.19 13.58
N SER A 148 -1.85 -19.28 13.60
CA SER A 148 -0.99 -18.44 12.77
C SER A 148 -1.26 -18.61 11.27
N SER A 149 -1.73 -19.80 10.86
CA SER A 149 -2.19 -20.08 9.50
C SER A 149 -3.40 -19.22 9.10
N ASP A 150 -4.33 -18.94 10.02
CA ASP A 150 -5.54 -18.16 9.69
C ASP A 150 -5.20 -16.71 9.38
N VAL A 151 -4.29 -16.11 10.15
CA VAL A 151 -3.84 -14.72 9.93
C VAL A 151 -3.09 -14.60 8.60
N VAL A 152 -2.21 -15.55 8.30
CA VAL A 152 -1.49 -15.59 7.02
C VAL A 152 -2.46 -15.75 5.85
N ALA A 153 -3.42 -16.67 5.95
CA ALA A 153 -4.43 -16.87 4.90
C ALA A 153 -5.30 -15.63 4.67
N LYS A 154 -5.74 -14.95 5.73
CA LYS A 154 -6.51 -13.70 5.62
C LYS A 154 -5.68 -12.57 5.01
N LEU A 155 -4.40 -12.46 5.38
CA LEU A 155 -3.50 -11.46 4.81
C LEU A 155 -3.23 -11.74 3.31
N GLN A 156 -3.04 -13.00 2.94
CA GLN A 156 -2.93 -13.41 1.53
C GLN A 156 -4.18 -13.03 0.75
N LEU A 157 -5.36 -13.35 1.28
CA LEU A 157 -6.64 -13.00 0.67
C LEU A 157 -6.79 -11.48 0.50
N LEU A 158 -6.37 -10.69 1.50
CA LEU A 158 -6.35 -9.23 1.41
C LEU A 158 -5.47 -8.74 0.25
N THR A 159 -4.25 -9.29 0.11
CA THR A 159 -3.34 -8.90 -0.99
C THR A 159 -3.84 -9.31 -2.37
N LEU A 160 -4.62 -10.39 -2.47
CA LEU A 160 -5.26 -10.82 -3.71
C LEU A 160 -6.38 -9.86 -4.12
N HIS A 161 -7.20 -9.41 -3.15
CA HIS A 161 -8.26 -8.44 -3.40
C HIS A 161 -7.72 -7.04 -3.75
N PHE A 162 -6.60 -6.62 -3.13
CA PHE A 162 -6.04 -5.29 -3.29
C PHE A 162 -4.64 -5.31 -3.90
N PRO A 163 -4.49 -5.54 -5.21
CA PRO A 163 -3.18 -5.69 -5.85
C PRO A 163 -2.30 -4.42 -5.79
N LYS A 164 -2.91 -3.24 -5.60
CA LYS A 164 -2.20 -1.97 -5.40
C LYS A 164 -1.61 -1.84 -3.99
N LEU A 165 -2.21 -2.49 -2.98
CA LEU A 165 -1.79 -2.39 -1.58
C LEU A 165 -0.41 -3.03 -1.38
N LYS A 166 0.52 -2.27 -0.83
CA LYS A 166 1.87 -2.78 -0.49
C LYS A 166 1.94 -3.10 0.99
N LEU A 167 2.48 -4.28 1.30
CA LEU A 167 2.79 -4.66 2.67
C LEU A 167 4.22 -4.25 3.00
N VAL A 168 4.38 -3.54 4.10
CA VAL A 168 5.68 -3.09 4.61
C VAL A 168 5.82 -3.61 6.03
N TRP A 169 6.94 -4.23 6.34
CA TRP A 169 7.22 -4.80 7.66
C TRP A 169 8.33 -3.97 8.31
N SER A 170 8.09 -3.45 9.50
CA SER A 170 9.07 -2.67 10.25
C SER A 170 9.37 -3.33 11.60
N PRO A 171 10.64 -3.57 11.94
CA PRO A 171 11.01 -4.22 13.20
C PRO A 171 10.85 -3.30 14.42
N SER A 172 10.85 -1.99 14.23
CA SER A 172 10.75 -0.99 15.31
C SER A 172 10.25 0.37 14.79
N PRO A 173 9.71 1.24 15.66
CA PRO A 173 9.35 2.61 15.29
C PRO A 173 10.53 3.44 14.74
N TYR A 174 11.76 3.16 15.20
CA TYR A 174 12.98 3.80 14.71
C TYR A 174 13.24 3.47 13.24
N ALA A 175 13.11 2.19 12.88
CA ALA A 175 13.23 1.74 11.50
C ALA A 175 12.08 2.28 10.63
N THR A 176 10.87 2.40 11.18
CA THR A 176 9.75 3.04 10.48
C THR A 176 10.06 4.49 10.12
N ALA A 177 10.61 5.27 11.06
CA ALA A 177 10.94 6.68 10.81
C ALA A 177 12.04 6.83 9.73
N GLN A 178 13.03 5.94 9.73
CA GLN A 178 14.05 5.89 8.67
C GLN A 178 13.43 5.53 7.32
N LEU A 179 12.54 4.54 7.29
CA LEU A 179 11.87 4.15 6.07
C LEU A 179 11.05 5.30 5.47
N PHE A 180 10.40 6.12 6.30
CA PHE A 180 9.66 7.29 5.83
C PHE A 180 10.57 8.33 5.17
N GLU A 181 11.75 8.55 5.72
CA GLU A 181 12.78 9.40 5.13
C GLU A 181 13.19 8.89 3.73
N GLU A 182 13.50 7.59 3.62
CA GLU A 182 13.89 6.94 2.37
C GLU A 182 12.76 6.97 1.32
N LEU A 183 11.51 6.72 1.75
CA LEU A 183 10.34 6.75 0.88
C LEU A 183 10.01 8.15 0.35
N LYS A 184 10.44 9.20 1.04
CA LYS A 184 10.24 10.59 0.60
C LYS A 184 11.36 11.10 -0.30
N HIS A 185 12.52 10.48 -0.26
CA HIS A 185 13.69 10.96 -0.99
C HIS A 185 13.40 11.15 -2.48
N GLY A 186 13.55 12.39 -2.98
CA GLY A 186 13.34 12.74 -4.39
C GLY A 186 11.88 12.75 -4.86
N ARG A 187 10.89 12.81 -3.96
CA ARG A 187 9.46 12.84 -4.28
C ARG A 187 8.80 14.17 -3.90
N GLU A 188 7.60 14.39 -4.42
CA GLU A 188 6.81 15.58 -4.12
C GLU A 188 6.27 15.58 -2.68
N GLU A 189 6.15 16.77 -2.11
CA GLU A 189 5.66 16.98 -0.75
C GLU A 189 4.12 17.05 -0.72
N PRO A 190 3.45 16.40 0.25
CA PRO A 190 2.00 16.35 0.31
C PRO A 190 1.37 17.66 0.80
N ASP A 191 0.17 18.01 0.33
CA ASP A 191 -0.56 19.21 0.78
C ASP A 191 -1.58 18.87 1.89
N PRO A 192 -1.54 19.52 3.07
CA PRO A 192 -2.53 19.32 4.14
C PRO A 192 -3.98 19.61 3.72
N THR A 193 -4.23 20.57 2.84
CA THR A 193 -5.62 20.89 2.43
C THR A 193 -6.23 19.78 1.60
N ASP A 194 -5.44 19.24 0.66
CA ASP A 194 -5.88 18.16 -0.22
C ASP A 194 -6.09 16.87 0.59
N ALA A 195 -5.15 16.56 1.48
CA ALA A 195 -5.24 15.43 2.39
C ALA A 195 -6.48 15.45 3.29
N ALA A 196 -6.86 16.63 3.80
CA ALA A 196 -8.04 16.79 4.63
C ALA A 196 -9.35 16.64 3.84
N ALA A 197 -9.35 17.03 2.55
CA ALA A 197 -10.51 16.92 1.68
C ALA A 197 -10.79 15.46 1.25
N ILE A 198 -9.74 14.65 1.11
CA ILE A 198 -9.87 13.24 0.72
C ILE A 198 -10.75 12.47 1.70
N GLY A 199 -11.82 11.86 1.19
CA GLY A 199 -12.77 11.06 1.96
C GLY A 199 -13.92 11.84 2.59
N MET A 200 -13.92 13.18 2.55
CA MET A 200 -15.11 14.00 2.93
C MET A 200 -16.20 14.02 1.85
N GLU A 201 -15.85 13.62 0.62
CA GLU A 201 -16.81 13.42 -0.49
C GLU A 201 -17.88 12.34 -0.17
N LEU A 202 -17.59 11.41 0.76
CA LEU A 202 -18.55 10.38 1.20
C LEU A 202 -19.58 10.90 2.22
N SER A 203 -19.35 12.05 2.86
CA SER A 203 -20.22 12.60 3.91
C SER A 203 -20.95 13.89 3.50
N SER A 204 -20.61 14.46 2.35
CA SER A 204 -21.27 15.64 1.79
C SER A 204 -22.12 15.22 0.59
N GLU A 205 -23.43 15.04 0.81
CA GLU A 205 -24.43 14.72 -0.22
C GLU A 205 -24.60 15.80 -1.31
N GLN A 206 -23.63 16.72 -1.54
CA GLN A 206 -23.93 17.96 -2.26
C GLN A 206 -22.83 18.59 -3.13
N LEU A 207 -21.61 18.08 -3.25
CA LEU A 207 -20.64 18.64 -4.23
C LEU A 207 -19.81 17.53 -4.89
N ASP A 208 -19.94 17.43 -6.22
CA ASP A 208 -19.32 16.48 -7.17
C ASP A 208 -19.88 15.05 -7.28
N SER A 209 -21.20 14.98 -7.46
CA SER A 209 -21.89 13.87 -8.15
C SER A 209 -21.32 13.58 -9.56
N ASP A 210 -20.66 14.55 -10.23
CA ASP A 210 -20.21 14.38 -11.63
C ASP A 210 -18.86 13.66 -11.83
N MET A 211 -17.98 13.54 -10.82
CA MET A 211 -16.65 12.88 -11.00
C MET A 211 -16.57 11.50 -10.32
N LEU A 212 -17.27 11.27 -9.21
CA LEU A 212 -17.28 9.99 -8.49
C LEU A 212 -18.43 9.05 -8.89
N GLU A 213 -19.46 9.52 -9.61
CA GLU A 213 -20.57 8.68 -10.09
C GLU A 213 -20.49 8.29 -11.58
N MET A 214 -19.46 8.71 -12.34
CA MET A 214 -19.44 8.43 -13.79
C MET A 214 -19.52 6.92 -14.10
N TRP A 215 -18.86 6.09 -13.29
CA TRP A 215 -18.83 4.64 -13.51
C TRP A 215 -18.95 3.85 -12.21
N ASN A 216 -19.74 2.79 -12.25
CA ASN A 216 -19.86 1.83 -11.16
C ASN A 216 -18.49 1.16 -10.90
N THR A 217 -18.03 1.12 -9.64
CA THR A 217 -16.77 0.49 -9.23
C THR A 217 -16.64 -0.96 -9.72
N ALA A 218 -17.75 -1.70 -9.76
CA ALA A 218 -17.76 -3.06 -10.29
C ALA A 218 -17.47 -3.11 -11.79
N VAL A 219 -17.86 -2.07 -12.54
CA VAL A 219 -17.59 -1.94 -13.97
C VAL A 219 -16.14 -1.51 -14.20
N ASP A 220 -15.62 -0.57 -13.43
CA ASP A 220 -14.20 -0.19 -13.51
C ASP A 220 -13.29 -1.39 -13.23
N ASP A 221 -13.55 -2.14 -12.15
CA ASP A 221 -12.77 -3.34 -11.83
C ASP A 221 -12.91 -4.40 -12.93
N LEU A 222 -14.13 -4.70 -13.40
CA LEU A 222 -14.35 -5.64 -14.50
C LEU A 222 -13.58 -5.26 -15.77
N VAL A 223 -13.69 -3.99 -16.19
CA VAL A 223 -13.08 -3.49 -17.42
C VAL A 223 -11.56 -3.48 -17.31
N THR A 224 -10.99 -3.17 -16.14
CA THR A 224 -9.53 -3.25 -15.93
C THR A 224 -8.97 -4.67 -16.04
N LYS A 225 -9.80 -5.71 -15.87
CA LYS A 225 -9.37 -7.10 -16.06
C LYS A 225 -9.48 -7.59 -17.49
N LEU A 226 -10.10 -6.81 -18.39
CA LEU A 226 -10.24 -7.22 -19.79
C LEU A 226 -8.88 -7.21 -20.52
N PRO A 227 -8.64 -8.19 -21.39
CA PRO A 227 -7.39 -8.29 -22.15
C PRO A 227 -7.20 -7.06 -23.03
N GLY A 228 -5.99 -6.49 -23.01
CA GLY A 228 -5.68 -5.27 -23.77
C GLY A 228 -6.08 -3.96 -23.09
N VAL A 229 -6.83 -4.00 -21.97
CA VAL A 229 -7.13 -2.78 -21.19
C VAL A 229 -5.94 -2.41 -20.31
N THR A 230 -5.56 -1.15 -20.37
CA THR A 230 -4.45 -0.56 -19.63
C THR A 230 -4.92 0.73 -18.94
N THR A 231 -4.16 1.21 -17.97
CA THR A 231 -4.47 2.48 -17.28
C THR A 231 -4.54 3.68 -18.24
N LYS A 232 -3.88 3.59 -19.41
CA LYS A 232 -3.87 4.66 -20.42
C LYS A 232 -5.14 4.67 -21.28
N ASN A 233 -5.67 3.50 -21.63
CA ASN A 233 -6.83 3.38 -22.52
C ASN A 233 -8.16 3.24 -21.76
N LEU A 234 -8.13 2.89 -20.47
CA LEU A 234 -9.30 2.65 -19.61
C LEU A 234 -10.29 3.81 -19.66
N ARG A 235 -9.82 5.06 -19.47
CA ARG A 235 -10.71 6.22 -19.45
C ARG A 235 -11.41 6.44 -20.80
N SER A 236 -10.66 6.29 -21.90
CA SER A 236 -11.24 6.41 -23.26
C SER A 236 -12.27 5.32 -23.52
N LEU A 237 -11.99 4.10 -23.06
CA LEU A 237 -12.88 2.95 -23.18
C LEU A 237 -14.15 3.12 -22.35
N LEU A 238 -14.05 3.57 -21.09
CA LEU A 238 -15.23 3.80 -20.24
C LEU A 238 -16.08 4.99 -20.73
N THR A 239 -15.45 6.01 -21.32
CA THR A 239 -16.18 7.19 -21.84
C THR A 239 -16.87 6.89 -23.16
N LYS A 240 -16.18 6.23 -24.11
CA LYS A 240 -16.71 5.98 -25.47
C LYS A 240 -17.42 4.64 -25.60
N GLY A 241 -17.14 3.70 -24.70
CA GLY A 241 -17.65 2.33 -24.73
C GLY A 241 -19.06 2.16 -24.18
N GLN A 242 -19.64 3.18 -23.52
CA GLN A 242 -21.03 3.27 -23.04
C GLN A 242 -21.53 2.08 -22.17
N SER A 243 -21.66 0.88 -22.74
CA SER A 243 -22.08 -0.36 -22.08
C SER A 243 -21.27 -1.56 -22.59
N LEU A 244 -21.25 -2.65 -21.81
CA LEU A 244 -20.59 -3.89 -22.24
C LEU A 244 -21.22 -4.47 -23.52
N ASP A 245 -22.54 -4.36 -23.65
CA ASP A 245 -23.28 -4.78 -24.85
C ASP A 245 -22.88 -3.97 -26.08
N TYR A 246 -22.68 -2.66 -25.92
CA TYR A 246 -22.17 -1.81 -26.99
C TYR A 246 -20.76 -2.21 -27.40
N LEU A 247 -19.86 -2.48 -26.44
CA LEU A 247 -18.50 -2.97 -26.72
C LEU A 247 -18.49 -4.31 -27.50
N LEU A 248 -19.47 -5.18 -27.29
CA LEU A 248 -19.64 -6.42 -28.05
C LEU A 248 -20.14 -6.19 -29.48
N SER A 249 -20.84 -5.07 -29.74
CA SER A 249 -21.34 -4.74 -31.07
C SER A 249 -20.31 -4.02 -31.98
N LEU A 250 -19.24 -3.49 -31.38
CA LEU A 250 -18.24 -2.70 -32.09
C LEU A 250 -17.34 -3.57 -32.98
N SER A 251 -17.02 -3.04 -34.15
CA SER A 251 -16.00 -3.62 -35.02
C SER A 251 -14.60 -3.40 -34.47
N LYS A 252 -13.65 -4.22 -34.91
CA LYS A 252 -12.24 -4.11 -34.53
C LYS A 252 -11.68 -2.71 -34.80
N ASP A 253 -11.99 -2.10 -35.95
CA ASP A 253 -11.45 -0.81 -36.33
C ASP A 253 -11.97 0.33 -35.43
N GLU A 254 -13.22 0.24 -34.97
CA GLU A 254 -13.79 1.18 -34.01
C GLU A 254 -13.12 1.06 -32.63
N LEU A 255 -12.81 -0.16 -32.18
CA LEU A 255 -12.03 -0.35 -30.94
C LEU A 255 -10.61 0.23 -31.04
N VAL A 256 -9.97 0.14 -32.22
CA VAL A 256 -8.66 0.78 -32.46
C VAL A 256 -8.77 2.31 -32.30
N GLN A 257 -9.85 2.91 -32.81
CA GLN A 257 -10.09 4.35 -32.66
C GLN A 257 -10.41 4.78 -31.22
N ILE A 258 -11.06 3.91 -30.44
CA ILE A 258 -11.35 4.18 -29.02
C ILE A 258 -10.08 4.06 -28.18
N MET A 259 -9.30 3.00 -28.38
CA MET A 259 -8.14 2.68 -27.54
C MET A 259 -6.85 3.37 -28.00
N ASN A 260 -6.83 3.94 -29.21
CA ASN A 260 -5.66 4.56 -29.86
C ASN A 260 -4.45 3.61 -30.00
N ASN A 261 -4.66 2.29 -29.95
CA ASN A 261 -3.63 1.29 -30.10
C ASN A 261 -4.16 0.03 -30.78
N SER A 262 -3.52 -0.37 -31.87
CA SER A 262 -3.96 -1.51 -32.69
C SER A 262 -3.76 -2.87 -32.02
N SER A 263 -2.72 -3.05 -31.21
CA SER A 263 -2.43 -4.34 -30.57
C SER A 263 -3.34 -4.59 -29.37
N GLU A 264 -3.57 -3.55 -28.57
CA GLU A 264 -4.47 -3.60 -27.41
C GLU A 264 -5.93 -3.83 -27.85
N ALA A 265 -6.37 -3.13 -28.90
CA ALA A 265 -7.71 -3.33 -29.47
C ALA A 265 -7.89 -4.74 -30.06
N GLN A 266 -6.85 -5.32 -30.68
CA GLN A 266 -6.91 -6.71 -31.14
C GLN A 266 -7.10 -7.68 -29.97
N ASN A 267 -6.34 -7.52 -28.89
CA ASN A 267 -6.45 -8.38 -27.71
C ASN A 267 -7.83 -8.28 -27.06
N LEU A 268 -8.41 -7.07 -27.00
CA LEU A 268 -9.74 -6.87 -26.48
C LEU A 268 -10.80 -7.50 -27.38
N PHE A 269 -10.74 -7.27 -28.70
CA PHE A 269 -11.67 -7.82 -29.67
C PHE A 269 -11.66 -9.36 -29.65
N ASP A 270 -10.47 -9.96 -29.66
CA ASP A 270 -10.29 -11.41 -29.55
C ASP A 270 -10.81 -11.93 -28.22
N GLY A 271 -10.56 -11.23 -27.10
CA GLY A 271 -11.06 -11.61 -25.78
C GLY A 271 -12.59 -11.61 -25.68
N LEU A 272 -13.27 -10.73 -26.43
CA LEU A 272 -14.73 -10.59 -26.43
C LEU A 272 -15.44 -11.53 -27.41
N HIS A 273 -14.86 -11.76 -28.60
CA HIS A 273 -15.54 -12.46 -29.70
C HIS A 273 -15.07 -13.90 -29.93
N LYS A 274 -13.90 -14.28 -29.40
CA LYS A 274 -13.38 -15.63 -29.59
C LYS A 274 -14.19 -16.59 -28.73
N THR A 275 -14.85 -17.55 -29.38
CA THR A 275 -15.56 -18.60 -28.67
C THR A 275 -14.57 -19.46 -27.89
N TYR A 276 -14.92 -19.72 -26.63
CA TYR A 276 -14.17 -20.65 -25.81
C TYR A 276 -14.25 -22.04 -26.45
N GLN A 277 -13.11 -22.54 -26.92
CA GLN A 277 -12.97 -23.93 -27.29
C GLN A 277 -12.52 -24.66 -26.04
N ASP A 278 -13.30 -25.67 -25.62
CA ASP A 278 -12.86 -26.58 -24.56
C ASP A 278 -11.46 -27.05 -24.89
N VAL A 279 -10.52 -26.75 -23.99
CA VAL A 279 -9.19 -27.33 -24.05
C VAL A 279 -9.43 -28.82 -23.92
N GLN A 280 -9.31 -29.55 -25.03
CA GLN A 280 -9.20 -30.99 -24.98
C GLN A 280 -8.08 -31.25 -23.99
N VAL A 281 -8.44 -31.83 -22.85
CA VAL A 281 -7.48 -32.28 -21.86
C VAL A 281 -6.56 -33.20 -22.65
N LEU A 282 -5.39 -32.70 -23.01
CA LEU A 282 -4.31 -33.57 -23.42
C LEU A 282 -4.17 -34.47 -22.22
N ASP A 283 -4.57 -35.73 -22.40
CA ASP A 283 -4.31 -36.80 -21.46
C ASP A 283 -2.79 -36.95 -21.46
N VAL A 284 -2.11 -36.03 -20.76
CA VAL A 284 -0.71 -36.12 -20.44
C VAL A 284 -0.69 -37.23 -19.41
N GLY A 285 -0.70 -38.47 -19.90
CA GLY A 285 -0.84 -39.68 -19.12
C GLY A 285 0.21 -39.68 -18.02
N TYR A 286 -0.19 -39.16 -16.86
CA TYR A 286 0.62 -39.19 -15.67
C TYR A 286 0.54 -40.63 -15.16
N LYS A 287 1.43 -41.48 -15.69
CA LYS A 287 1.68 -42.79 -15.11
C LYS A 287 2.25 -42.55 -13.72
N ALA A 288 1.38 -42.61 -12.71
CA ALA A 288 1.81 -42.71 -11.33
C ALA A 288 2.87 -43.82 -11.24
N PRO A 289 4.00 -43.60 -10.55
CA PRO A 289 5.02 -44.63 -10.43
C PRO A 289 4.38 -45.85 -9.77
N GLU A 290 4.50 -47.00 -10.43
CA GLU A 290 4.08 -48.28 -9.86
C GLU A 290 4.64 -48.37 -8.44
N LYS A 291 3.77 -48.65 -7.47
CA LYS A 291 4.20 -49.00 -6.12
C LYS A 291 5.16 -50.17 -6.25
N GLY A 292 6.46 -49.87 -6.21
CA GLY A 292 7.50 -50.87 -6.10
C GLY A 292 7.10 -51.79 -4.96
N ARG A 293 7.04 -53.10 -5.24
CA ARG A 293 6.80 -54.15 -4.25
C ARG A 293 7.84 -54.03 -3.14
N GLY A 294 7.54 -53.19 -2.15
CA GLY A 294 8.26 -53.12 -0.90
C GLY A 294 8.07 -54.45 -0.21
N LYS A 295 9.16 -55.23 -0.14
CA LYS A 295 9.23 -56.46 0.65
C LYS A 295 8.64 -56.19 2.03
N SER A 296 7.56 -56.90 2.36
CA SER A 296 6.99 -56.91 3.70
C SER A 296 8.08 -57.34 4.68
N ARG A 297 8.58 -56.40 5.48
CA ARG A 297 9.34 -56.73 6.67
C ARG A 297 8.35 -57.31 7.67
N GLY A 298 8.51 -58.60 7.97
CA GLY A 298 7.63 -59.38 8.84
C GLY A 298 7.48 -58.80 10.25
N PRO A 299 6.46 -59.26 11.00
CA PRO A 299 6.09 -58.66 12.27
C PRO A 299 7.16 -58.96 13.33
N PHE A 300 7.82 -57.91 13.83
CA PHE A 300 8.60 -58.02 15.05
C PHE A 300 7.66 -58.27 16.23
N LYS A 301 7.78 -59.46 16.79
CA LYS A 301 7.06 -59.95 17.97
C LYS A 301 7.21 -58.97 19.14
N ARG A 302 6.08 -58.62 19.77
CA ARG A 302 6.03 -58.00 21.09
C ARG A 302 6.78 -58.88 22.09
N ARG A 303 7.80 -58.32 22.73
CA ARG A 303 8.52 -58.94 23.84
C ARG A 303 7.71 -58.63 25.11
N LYS A 304 7.18 -59.67 25.78
CA LYS A 304 6.67 -59.58 27.15
C LYS A 304 7.86 -59.33 28.09
N VAL A 305 7.84 -58.26 28.86
CA VAL A 305 7.67 -58.19 30.33
C VAL A 305 7.20 -56.77 30.63
#